data_AF-A0A6J6C1W0-F1
#
_entry.id   AF-A0A6J6C1W0-F1
#
_cell.length_a   1.000
_cell.length_b   1.000
_cell.length_c   1.000
_cell.angle_alpha   90.00
_cell.angle_beta   90.00
_cell.angle_gamma   90.00
#
_symmetry.space_group_name_H-M   'P 1'
#
loop_
_entity.id
_entity.type
_entity.pdbx_description
1 polymer ?
#
loop_
_entity_poly.entity_id
_entity_poly.type
_entity_poly.pdbx_seq_one_letter_code
_entity_poly.pdbx_strand_id
1 'polypeptide(L)'
;MLPEEPASLRHALEQAKRSDSDRLTAIGAVASDAPRSSAAWAAMGENAASTIEAYAYFRVGYHRGLDTLRANGWRGSGYVRWVHPSNRGFLSSLNGLAKAAAAIGELDEAERCELFLRQCDPSWPPADLQS
;
A
#
# COMPACT_ATOMS: atom_id res chain seq x y z
N MET A 1 -14.55 -3.49 0.07
CA MET A 1 -13.67 -2.88 -0.96
C MET A 1 -13.39 -1.45 -0.53
N LEU A 2 -12.20 -0.91 -0.83
CA LEU A 2 -11.95 0.51 -0.62
C LEU A 2 -12.75 1.35 -1.64
N PRO A 3 -13.27 2.53 -1.25
CA PRO A 3 -13.87 3.47 -2.19
C PRO A 3 -12.80 3.97 -3.17
N GLU A 4 -13.23 4.36 -4.37
CA GLU A 4 -12.31 4.94 -5.34
C GLU A 4 -11.82 6.31 -4.85
N GLU A 5 -10.52 6.53 -4.94
CA GLU A 5 -9.92 7.84 -4.65
C GLU A 5 -10.28 8.86 -5.75
N PRO A 6 -10.37 10.16 -5.41
CA PRO A 6 -10.66 11.22 -6.37
C PRO A 6 -9.72 11.15 -7.58
N ALA A 7 -10.26 11.35 -8.79
CA ALA A 7 -9.47 11.29 -10.03
C ALA A 7 -8.28 12.28 -10.01
N SER A 8 -8.45 13.46 -9.40
CA SER A 8 -7.39 14.44 -9.21
C SER A 8 -6.24 13.90 -8.36
N LEU A 9 -6.54 13.21 -7.25
CA LEU A 9 -5.55 12.58 -6.40
C LEU A 9 -4.81 11.45 -7.13
N ARG A 10 -5.56 10.57 -7.81
CA ARG A 10 -4.96 9.49 -8.61
C ARG A 10 -4.04 10.04 -9.69
N HIS A 11 -4.45 11.11 -10.37
CA HIS A 11 -3.64 11.78 -11.38
C HIS A 11 -2.39 12.43 -10.79
N ALA A 12 -2.51 13.13 -9.66
CA ALA A 12 -1.37 13.75 -8.97
C ALA A 12 -0.33 12.71 -8.53
N LEU A 13 -0.78 11.57 -7.97
CA LEU A 13 0.11 10.47 -7.59
C LEU A 13 0.82 9.88 -8.81
N GLU A 14 0.09 9.68 -9.91
CA GLU A 14 0.65 9.18 -11.16
C GLU A 14 1.68 10.14 -11.77
N GLN A 15 1.45 11.46 -11.71
CA GLN A 15 2.47 12.45 -12.11
C GLN A 15 3.69 12.39 -11.19
N ALA A 16 3.49 12.35 -9.87
CA ALA A 16 4.57 12.29 -8.89
C ALA A 16 5.48 11.07 -9.11
N LYS A 17 4.90 9.89 -9.37
CA LYS A 17 5.63 8.65 -9.70
C LYS A 17 6.47 8.75 -10.97
N ARG A 18 6.12 9.63 -11.91
CA ARG A 18 6.85 9.88 -13.16
C ARG A 18 7.92 10.97 -13.03
N SER A 19 8.06 11.61 -11.87
CA SER A 19 9.11 12.63 -11.69
C SER A 19 10.50 12.02 -11.85
N ASP A 20 11.33 12.65 -12.68
CA ASP A 20 12.71 12.22 -12.97
C ASP A 20 13.67 12.63 -11.85
N SER A 21 13.44 13.78 -11.22
CA SER A 21 14.20 14.28 -10.07
C SER A 21 13.35 14.23 -8.81
N ASP A 22 13.93 13.71 -7.73
CA ASP A 22 13.34 13.72 -6.37
C ASP A 22 11.92 13.15 -6.27
N ARG A 23 11.72 11.97 -6.88
CA ARG A 23 10.44 11.24 -6.93
C ARG A 23 9.84 11.01 -5.53
N LEU A 24 10.67 10.68 -4.55
CA LEU A 24 10.22 10.44 -3.18
C LEU A 24 9.60 11.71 -2.57
N THR A 25 10.23 12.88 -2.76
CA THR A 25 9.65 14.16 -2.32
C THR A 25 8.34 14.48 -3.03
N ALA A 26 8.25 14.24 -4.34
CA ALA A 26 7.01 14.47 -5.09
C ALA A 26 5.85 13.58 -4.59
N ILE A 27 6.12 12.30 -4.33
CA ILE A 27 5.12 11.39 -3.74
C ILE A 27 4.79 11.83 -2.30
N GLY A 28 5.79 12.30 -1.54
CA GLY A 28 5.63 12.79 -0.18
C GLY A 28 4.70 14.00 -0.09
N ALA A 29 4.74 14.90 -1.07
CA ALA A 29 3.79 16.01 -1.17
C ALA A 29 2.35 15.49 -1.33
N VAL A 30 2.13 14.50 -2.21
CA VAL A 30 0.81 13.87 -2.39
C VAL A 30 0.35 13.18 -1.11
N ALA A 31 1.23 12.44 -0.42
CA ALA A 31 0.90 11.80 0.85
C ALA A 31 0.58 12.83 1.96
N SER A 32 1.22 14.00 1.93
CA SER A 32 0.96 15.09 2.88
C SER A 32 -0.41 15.73 2.64
N ASP A 33 -0.79 15.95 1.38
CA ASP A 33 -2.10 16.51 1.01
C ASP A 33 -3.24 15.49 1.17
N ALA A 34 -2.94 14.19 1.00
CA ALA A 34 -3.89 13.09 1.11
C ALA A 34 -3.39 11.99 2.06
N PRO A 35 -3.28 12.26 3.38
CA PRO A 35 -2.66 11.34 4.35
C PRO A 35 -3.41 10.03 4.57
N ARG A 36 -4.66 9.94 4.09
CA ARG A 36 -5.47 8.71 4.12
C ARG A 36 -5.27 7.81 2.90
N SER A 37 -4.51 8.25 1.89
CA SER A 37 -4.28 7.47 0.67
C SER A 37 -3.29 6.34 0.88
N SER A 38 -3.77 5.10 0.93
CA SER A 38 -2.87 3.93 0.98
C SER A 38 -2.01 3.82 -0.27
N ALA A 39 -2.48 4.32 -1.42
CA ALA A 39 -1.70 4.30 -2.66
C ALA A 39 -0.49 5.24 -2.59
N ALA A 40 -0.65 6.44 -2.03
CA ALA A 40 0.47 7.37 -1.84
C ALA A 40 1.53 6.78 -0.88
N TRP A 41 1.11 6.18 0.24
CA TRP A 41 2.02 5.52 1.17
C TRP A 41 2.71 4.28 0.58
N ALA A 42 2.00 3.48 -0.22
CA ALA A 42 2.62 2.37 -0.95
C ALA A 42 3.72 2.88 -1.90
N ALA A 43 3.45 3.94 -2.66
CA ALA A 43 4.42 4.54 -3.55
C ALA A 43 5.63 5.13 -2.81
N MET A 44 5.45 5.71 -1.62
CA MET A 44 6.56 6.12 -0.74
C MET A 44 7.44 4.93 -0.36
N GLY A 45 6.82 3.81 0.04
CA GLY A 45 7.55 2.59 0.40
C GLY A 45 8.33 1.98 -0.77
N GLU A 46 7.75 2.00 -1.97
CA GLU A 46 8.38 1.52 -3.21
C GLU A 46 9.60 2.37 -3.63
N ASN A 47 9.66 3.63 -3.21
CA ASN A 47 10.72 4.58 -3.57
C ASN A 47 11.58 5.03 -2.37
N ALA A 48 11.46 4.35 -1.24
CA ALA A 48 12.22 4.67 -0.02
C ALA A 48 13.72 4.42 -0.19
N ALA A 49 14.55 5.18 0.51
CA ALA A 49 16.01 5.06 0.40
C ALA A 49 16.58 3.86 1.19
N SER A 50 15.84 3.36 2.17
CA SER A 50 16.26 2.27 3.03
C SER A 50 15.09 1.34 3.39
N THR A 51 15.41 0.12 3.80
CA THR A 51 14.41 -0.87 4.25
C THR A 51 13.59 -0.36 5.44
N ILE A 52 14.21 0.37 6.37
CA ILE A 52 13.51 0.87 7.56
C ILE A 52 12.51 1.99 7.20
N GLU A 53 12.87 2.86 6.24
CA GLU A 53 11.94 3.85 5.70
C GLU A 53 10.79 3.16 4.94
N ALA A 54 11.10 2.19 4.08
CA ALA A 54 10.10 1.42 3.35
C ALA A 54 9.10 0.77 4.30
N TYR A 55 9.61 0.09 5.34
CA TYR A 55 8.80 -0.51 6.39
C TYR A 55 7.87 0.50 7.05
N ALA A 56 8.37 1.69 7.42
CA ALA A 56 7.56 2.74 8.04
C ALA A 56 6.44 3.21 7.10
N TYR A 57 6.76 3.50 5.83
CA TYR A 57 5.76 3.94 4.85
C TYR A 57 4.71 2.86 4.57
N PHE A 58 5.13 1.62 4.34
CA PHE A 58 4.22 0.50 4.10
C PHE A 58 3.32 0.23 5.30
N ARG A 59 3.84 0.30 6.52
CA ARG A 59 3.04 0.17 7.75
C ARG A 59 1.97 1.24 7.84
N VAL A 60 2.30 2.50 7.54
CA VAL A 60 1.30 3.58 7.50
C VAL A 60 0.25 3.30 6.42
N GLY A 61 0.65 2.96 5.20
CA GLY A 61 -0.26 2.68 4.08
C GLY A 61 -1.23 1.53 4.38
N TYR A 62 -0.72 0.46 4.99
CA TYR A 62 -1.48 -0.68 5.49
C TYR A 62 -2.56 -0.25 6.49
N HIS A 63 -2.18 0.51 7.53
CA HIS A 63 -3.13 0.97 8.54
C HIS A 63 -4.16 1.96 7.99
N ARG A 64 -3.79 2.87 7.09
CA ARG A 64 -4.75 3.77 6.42
C ARG A 64 -5.76 3.01 5.56
N GLY A 65 -5.34 1.90 4.98
CA GLY A 65 -6.22 1.05 4.20
C GLY A 65 -7.20 0.29 5.11
N LEU A 66 -6.73 -0.23 6.25
CA LEU A 66 -7.60 -0.83 7.27
C LEU A 66 -8.62 0.16 7.82
N ASP A 67 -8.19 1.38 8.14
CA ASP A 67 -9.10 2.44 8.63
C ASP A 67 -10.20 2.71 7.61
N THR A 68 -9.82 2.83 6.33
CA THR A 68 -10.76 3.07 5.23
C THR A 68 -11.71 1.89 5.02
N LEU A 69 -11.21 0.65 5.05
CA LEU A 69 -12.02 -0.55 4.96
C LEU A 69 -13.06 -0.61 6.08
N ARG A 70 -12.63 -0.35 7.33
CA ARG A 70 -13.51 -0.34 8.51
C ARG A 70 -14.58 0.73 8.44
N ALA A 71 -14.21 1.93 8.00
CA ALA A 71 -15.17 3.02 7.76
C ALA A 71 -16.22 2.66 6.71
N ASN A 72 -15.89 1.76 5.76
CA ASN A 72 -16.78 1.28 4.71
C ASN A 72 -17.38 -0.12 5.02
N GLY A 73 -17.50 -0.46 6.31
CA GLY A 73 -18.25 -1.63 6.76
C GLY A 73 -17.50 -2.96 6.74
N TRP A 74 -16.22 -2.99 6.40
CA TRP A 74 -15.40 -4.20 6.53
C TRP A 74 -15.08 -4.49 8.00
N ARG A 75 -15.35 -5.72 8.46
CA ARG A 75 -15.26 -6.11 9.88
C ARG A 75 -14.20 -7.17 10.15
N GLY A 76 -13.10 -7.19 9.40
CA GLY A 76 -12.06 -8.21 9.57
C GLY A 76 -12.28 -9.49 8.75
N SER A 77 -13.35 -9.56 7.97
CA SER A 77 -13.70 -10.72 7.14
C SER A 77 -14.20 -10.30 5.76
N GLY A 78 -13.99 -11.17 4.78
CA GLY A 78 -14.35 -10.94 3.38
C GLY A 78 -13.19 -10.42 2.53
N TYR A 79 -13.31 -10.63 1.22
CA TYR A 79 -12.22 -10.41 0.28
C TYR A 79 -11.94 -8.93 0.00
N VAL A 80 -10.66 -8.61 -0.16
CA VAL A 80 -10.13 -7.35 -0.65
C VAL A 80 -9.26 -7.70 -1.85
N ARG A 81 -9.90 -7.91 -3.01
CA ARG A 81 -9.24 -8.49 -4.19
C ARG A 81 -8.44 -7.47 -4.99
N TRP A 82 -7.29 -7.89 -5.51
CA TRP A 82 -6.36 -7.10 -6.33
C TRP A 82 -6.95 -6.62 -7.65
N VAL A 83 -7.90 -7.38 -8.20
CA VAL A 83 -8.61 -7.02 -9.44
C VAL A 83 -9.31 -5.67 -9.33
N HIS A 84 -9.62 -5.20 -8.12
CA HIS A 84 -10.20 -3.88 -7.90
C HIS A 84 -9.09 -2.84 -7.71
N PRO A 85 -8.96 -1.84 -8.61
CA PRO A 85 -7.88 -0.85 -8.54
C PRO A 85 -7.79 -0.11 -7.20
N SER A 86 -8.92 0.20 -6.57
CA SER A 86 -8.96 0.89 -5.26
C SER A 86 -8.34 0.08 -4.13
N ASN A 87 -8.26 -1.25 -4.25
CA ASN A 87 -7.64 -2.11 -3.25
C ASN A 87 -6.12 -2.18 -3.39
N ARG A 88 -5.56 -1.83 -4.56
CA ARG A 88 -4.14 -2.07 -4.87
C ARG A 88 -3.20 -1.33 -3.93
N GLY A 89 -3.49 -0.07 -3.57
CA GLY A 89 -2.66 0.67 -2.61
C GLY A 89 -2.56 -0.01 -1.24
N PHE A 90 -3.67 -0.54 -0.73
CA PHE A 90 -3.69 -1.31 0.52
C PHE A 90 -2.91 -2.63 0.40
N LEU A 91 -3.14 -3.40 -0.66
CA LEU A 91 -2.48 -4.69 -0.87
C LEU A 91 -0.97 -4.54 -1.15
N SER A 92 -0.58 -3.54 -1.93
CA SER A 92 0.83 -3.18 -2.14
C SER A 92 1.49 -2.77 -0.83
N SER A 93 0.81 -2.00 0.02
CA SER A 93 1.33 -1.65 1.35
C SER A 93 1.53 -2.88 2.23
N LEU A 94 0.56 -3.78 2.28
CA LEU A 94 0.64 -5.00 3.09
C LEU A 94 1.76 -5.94 2.59
N ASN A 95 1.91 -6.08 1.26
CA ASN A 95 3.00 -6.85 0.66
C ASN A 95 4.38 -6.21 0.89
N GLY A 96 4.48 -4.90 0.72
CA GLY A 96 5.69 -4.15 1.01
C GLY A 96 6.10 -4.26 2.47
N LEU A 97 5.14 -4.21 3.39
CA LEU A 97 5.36 -4.42 4.81
C LEU A 97 5.90 -5.82 5.10
N ALA A 98 5.30 -6.86 4.50
CA ALA A 98 5.78 -8.24 4.63
C ALA A 98 7.25 -8.38 4.20
N LYS A 99 7.58 -7.86 3.02
CA LYS A 99 8.94 -7.89 2.46
C LYS A 99 9.94 -7.12 3.33
N ALA A 100 9.57 -5.92 3.78
CA ALA A 100 10.44 -5.09 4.60
C ALA A 100 10.65 -5.67 6.00
N ALA A 101 9.60 -6.23 6.62
CA ALA A 101 9.68 -6.92 7.91
C ALA A 101 10.63 -8.13 7.85
N ALA A 102 10.50 -8.95 6.80
CA ALA A 102 11.41 -10.08 6.58
C ALA A 102 12.87 -9.61 6.44
N ALA A 103 13.10 -8.54 5.68
CA ALA A 103 14.44 -8.00 5.44
C ALA A 103 15.11 -7.43 6.71
N ILE A 104 14.35 -6.98 7.72
CA ILE A 104 14.89 -6.52 9.01
C ILE A 104 14.91 -7.61 10.09
N GLY A 105 14.45 -8.83 9.77
CA GLY A 105 14.43 -9.97 10.70
C GLY A 105 13.18 -10.08 11.59
N GLU A 106 12.14 -9.28 11.36
CA GLU A 106 10.85 -9.37 12.07
C GLU A 106 9.94 -10.41 11.38
N LEU A 107 10.33 -11.68 11.48
CA LEU A 107 9.72 -12.76 10.71
C LEU A 107 8.24 -13.01 11.07
N ASP A 108 7.84 -12.78 12.31
CA ASP A 108 6.45 -12.97 12.75
C ASP A 108 5.51 -11.95 12.09
N GLU A 109 5.94 -10.70 11.89
CA GLU A 109 5.17 -9.68 11.17
C GLU A 109 5.09 -10.02 9.69
N ALA A 110 6.20 -10.49 9.10
CA ALA A 110 6.23 -10.93 7.71
C ALA A 110 5.23 -12.06 7.45
N GLU A 111 5.28 -13.13 8.26
CA GLU A 111 4.36 -14.27 8.16
C GLU A 111 2.89 -13.86 8.35
N ARG A 112 2.61 -13.00 9.36
CA ARG A 112 1.25 -12.47 9.58
C ARG A 112 0.74 -11.69 8.38
N CYS A 113 1.58 -10.85 7.77
CA CYS A 113 1.20 -10.07 6.59
C CYS A 113 0.96 -10.96 5.35
N GLU A 114 1.82 -11.95 5.11
CA GLU A 114 1.66 -12.90 4.00
C GLU A 114 0.40 -13.75 4.12
N LEU A 115 0.12 -14.26 5.32
CA LEU A 115 -1.11 -14.98 5.60
C LEU A 115 -2.32 -14.08 5.33
N PHE A 116 -2.27 -12.84 5.81
CA PHE A 116 -3.38 -11.91 5.64
C PHE A 116 -3.61 -11.51 4.17
N LEU A 117 -2.55 -11.40 3.35
CA LEU A 117 -2.68 -11.19 1.90
C LEU A 117 -3.50 -12.31 1.23
N ARG A 118 -3.19 -13.57 1.53
CA ARG A 118 -3.91 -14.73 0.99
C ARG A 118 -5.36 -14.82 1.48
N GLN A 119 -5.63 -14.33 2.69
CA GLN A 119 -7.00 -14.22 3.20
C GLN A 119 -7.78 -13.10 2.49
N CYS A 120 -7.13 -11.97 2.20
CA CYS A 120 -7.72 -10.87 1.44
C CYS A 120 -8.01 -11.26 -0.01
N ASP A 121 -7.05 -11.91 -0.67
CA ASP A 121 -7.14 -12.36 -2.05
C ASP A 121 -6.57 -13.78 -2.19
N PRO A 122 -7.43 -14.81 -2.35
CA PRO A 122 -6.98 -16.19 -2.55
C PRO A 122 -6.13 -16.40 -3.81
N SER A 123 -6.18 -15.46 -4.77
CA SER A 123 -5.36 -15.50 -5.99
C SER A 123 -4.00 -14.85 -5.83
N TRP A 124 -3.62 -14.45 -4.61
CA TRP A 124 -2.33 -13.82 -4.33
C TRP A 124 -1.13 -14.79 -4.49
N PRO A 125 -0.02 -14.37 -5.13
CA PRO A 125 0.20 -13.07 -5.77
C PRO A 125 -0.41 -12.98 -7.18
N PRO A 126 -0.95 -11.82 -7.59
CA PRO A 126 -1.47 -11.61 -8.94
C PRO A 126 -0.34 -11.50 -9.97
N ALA A 127 -0.63 -11.86 -11.22
CA ALA A 127 0.37 -11.91 -12.29
C ALA A 127 0.98 -10.54 -12.65
N ASP A 128 0.24 -9.44 -12.44
CA ASP A 128 0.72 -8.06 -12.66
C ASP A 128 1.32 -7.43 -11.39
N LEU A 129 1.57 -8.22 -10.33
CA LEU A 129 2.30 -7.76 -9.16
C LEU A 129 3.79 -7.61 -9.51
N GLN A 130 4.20 -6.40 -9.91
CA GLN A 130 5.58 -6.02 -10.26
C GLN A 130 6.05 -6.50 -11.65
N SER A 131 5.30 -6.13 -12.70
CA SER A 131 5.89 -5.82 -14.02
C SER A 131 6.45 -4.41 -14.04
#